data_AF-A0A7S0ZDN5-F1
#
_entry.id   AF-A0A7S0ZDN5-F1
#
_cell.length_a   1.000
_cell.length_b   1.000
_cell.length_c   1.000
_cell.angle_alpha   90.00
_cell.angle_beta   90.00
_cell.angle_gamma   90.00
#
_symmetry.space_group_name_H-M   'P 1'
#
loop_
_entity.id
_entity.type
_entity.pdbx_description
1 polymer ?
#
loop_
_entity_poly.entity_id
_entity_poly.type
_entity_poly.pdbx_seq_one_letter_code
_entity_poly.pdbx_strand_id
1 'polypeptide(L)'
;HTESAVEGKVSAENDLENLKASDPDLGDGNSGGQALEAVVRDSARLRVRPTLGILKEWLREGCDSLVVAASCDTLRLLDILLPYISPSGPIVVYSSTIETLAEVRIALVRSGCVARIQIHETFLQNHQVLQGRSHPKMNEHATAGYILSAIKLFSDHPPRE
;
A
#
# COMPACT_ATOMS: atom_id res chain seq x y z
N HIS A 1 29.16 2.47 5.62
CA HIS A 1 27.80 2.02 5.25
C HIS A 1 27.22 0.93 6.16
N THR A 2 27.86 0.60 7.29
CA THR A 2 27.40 -0.42 8.25
C THR A 2 26.61 0.15 9.44
N GLU A 3 26.62 1.47 9.67
CA GLU A 3 26.04 2.10 10.86
C GLU A 3 24.51 2.25 10.78
N SER A 4 23.95 2.53 9.60
CA SER A 4 22.49 2.69 9.41
C SER A 4 21.69 1.40 9.68
N ALA A 5 22.31 0.22 9.53
CA ALA A 5 21.66 -1.06 9.83
C ALA A 5 21.65 -1.38 11.33
N VAL A 6 22.55 -0.78 12.12
CA VAL A 6 22.63 -0.96 13.58
C VAL A 6 21.62 -0.03 14.26
N GLU A 7 21.49 1.22 13.80
CA GLU A 7 20.50 2.17 14.32
C GLU A 7 19.05 1.69 14.13
N GLY A 8 18.74 1.07 12.99
CA GLY A 8 17.43 0.48 12.74
C GLY A 8 17.11 -0.75 13.61
N LYS A 9 18.14 -1.44 14.12
CA LYS A 9 17.99 -2.58 15.04
C LYS A 9 17.68 -2.12 16.47
N VAL A 10 18.42 -1.12 16.95
CA VAL A 10 18.25 -0.56 18.31
C VAL A 10 16.90 0.14 18.47
N SER A 11 16.39 0.79 17.42
CA SER A 11 15.07 1.43 17.47
C SER A 11 13.92 0.41 17.59
N ALA A 12 14.03 -0.76 16.94
CA ALA A 12 12.98 -1.77 16.95
C ALA A 12 12.91 -2.56 18.27
N GLU A 13 14.04 -2.76 18.94
CA GLU A 13 14.09 -3.39 20.27
C GLU A 13 13.45 -2.48 21.33
N ASN A 14 13.71 -1.16 21.26
CA ASN A 14 13.09 -0.17 22.14
C ASN A 14 11.58 -0.05 21.93
N ASP A 15 11.09 -0.15 20.68
CA ASP A 15 9.65 -0.09 20.38
C ASP A 15 8.90 -1.32 20.92
N LEU A 16 9.53 -2.51 20.90
CA LEU A 16 8.95 -3.75 21.43
C LEU A 16 8.86 -3.75 22.96
N GLU A 17 9.85 -3.17 23.63
CA GLU A 17 9.80 -2.97 25.09
C GLU A 17 8.74 -1.94 25.48
N ASN A 18 8.57 -0.87 24.71
CA ASN A 18 7.61 0.20 24.99
C ASN A 18 6.15 -0.26 24.78
N LEU A 19 5.89 -1.16 23.82
CA LEU A 19 4.58 -1.78 23.60
C LEU A 19 4.22 -2.83 24.66
N LYS A 20 5.22 -3.52 25.24
CA LYS A 20 5.00 -4.46 26.36
C LYS A 20 4.80 -3.75 27.69
N ALA A 21 5.35 -2.54 27.83
CA ALA A 21 5.21 -1.72 29.04
C ALA A 21 3.81 -1.07 29.18
N SER A 22 3.04 -0.95 28.09
CA SER A 22 1.74 -0.27 28.08
C SER A 22 0.53 -1.09 28.54
N ASP A 23 0.62 -2.42 28.63
CA ASP A 23 -0.50 -3.28 29.10
C ASP A 23 0.01 -4.56 29.81
N PRO A 24 0.10 -4.58 31.15
CA PRO A 24 0.65 -5.72 31.91
C PRO A 24 -0.32 -6.91 32.11
N ASP A 25 -1.54 -6.89 31.56
CA ASP A 25 -2.60 -7.88 31.85
C ASP A 25 -3.05 -8.75 30.65
N LEU A 26 -2.23 -8.88 29.61
CA LEU A 26 -2.52 -9.81 28.52
C LEU A 26 -2.12 -11.25 28.90
N GLY A 27 -3.10 -11.98 29.44
CA GLY A 27 -3.00 -13.38 29.86
C GLY A 27 -2.62 -14.38 28.76
N ASP A 28 -2.04 -15.48 29.21
CA ASP A 28 -1.40 -16.60 28.51
C ASP A 28 -2.36 -17.45 27.63
N GLY A 29 -2.89 -16.84 26.56
CA GLY A 29 -3.74 -17.50 25.56
C GLY A 29 -2.94 -17.99 24.34
N ASN A 30 -2.43 -19.22 24.39
CA ASN A 30 -1.47 -19.83 23.44
C ASN A 30 -1.93 -19.98 21.95
N SER A 31 -3.15 -19.61 21.57
CA SER A 31 -3.64 -19.79 20.18
C SER A 31 -3.62 -18.52 19.32
N GLY A 32 -3.77 -17.33 19.92
CA GLY A 32 -3.78 -16.04 19.20
C GLY A 32 -2.39 -15.46 18.95
N GLY A 33 -1.43 -15.75 19.82
CA GLY A 33 -0.06 -15.21 19.74
C GLY A 33 0.73 -15.72 18.53
N GLN A 34 0.50 -16.96 18.08
CA GLN A 34 1.29 -17.57 17.00
C GLN A 34 0.98 -16.95 15.62
N ALA A 35 -0.27 -16.59 15.35
CA ALA A 35 -0.68 -15.92 14.12
C ALA A 35 -0.17 -14.47 14.07
N LEU A 36 -0.25 -13.76 15.19
CA LEU A 36 0.29 -12.40 15.30
C LEU A 36 1.82 -12.39 15.16
N GLU A 37 2.51 -13.33 15.80
CA GLU A 37 3.96 -13.52 15.65
C GLU A 37 4.37 -13.88 14.22
N ALA A 38 3.58 -14.67 13.49
CA ALA A 38 3.83 -14.98 12.09
C ALA A 38 3.69 -13.73 11.20
N VAL A 39 2.63 -12.94 11.37
CA VAL A 39 2.40 -11.68 10.64
C VAL A 39 3.47 -10.64 10.97
N VAL A 40 3.89 -10.52 12.23
CA VAL A 40 4.96 -9.62 12.67
C VAL A 40 6.32 -10.07 12.11
N ARG A 41 6.61 -11.38 12.11
CA ARG A 41 7.81 -11.93 11.45
C ARG A 41 7.82 -11.69 9.95
N ASP A 42 6.67 -11.79 9.30
CA ASP A 42 6.54 -11.51 7.86
C ASP A 42 6.70 -10.01 7.58
N SER A 43 6.16 -9.16 8.45
CA SER A 43 6.36 -7.70 8.43
C SER A 43 7.83 -7.31 8.64
N ALA A 44 8.59 -8.08 9.44
CA ALA A 44 10.03 -7.88 9.62
C ALA A 44 10.84 -8.26 8.38
N ARG A 45 10.37 -9.20 7.54
CA ARG A 45 11.01 -9.55 6.25
C ARG A 45 10.91 -8.41 5.23
N LEU A 46 9.83 -7.63 5.27
CA LEU A 46 9.62 -6.48 4.38
C LEU A 46 10.52 -5.27 4.70
N ARG A 47 11.24 -5.27 5.82
CA ARG A 47 12.16 -4.17 6.19
C ARG A 47 13.49 -4.22 5.43
N VAL A 48 13.85 -5.38 4.88
CA VAL A 48 15.04 -5.54 4.05
C VAL A 48 14.62 -5.33 2.61
N ARG A 49 15.20 -4.32 1.94
CA ARG A 49 14.97 -4.14 0.51
C ARG A 49 15.42 -5.41 -0.23
N PRO A 50 14.53 -6.08 -0.99
CA PRO A 50 14.91 -7.28 -1.71
C PRO A 50 15.97 -6.95 -2.76
N THR A 51 16.87 -7.90 -3.00
CA THR A 51 17.83 -7.79 -4.11
C THR A 51 17.09 -7.97 -5.44
N LEU A 52 17.58 -7.34 -6.51
CA LEU A 52 16.94 -7.37 -7.83
C LEU A 52 16.67 -8.80 -8.33
N GLY A 53 17.54 -9.76 -8.04
CA GLY A 53 17.34 -11.16 -8.43
C GLY A 53 16.11 -11.80 -7.79
N ILE A 54 15.87 -11.51 -6.51
CA ILE A 54 14.70 -12.01 -5.77
C ILE A 54 13.42 -11.34 -6.29
N LEU A 55 13.46 -10.02 -6.53
CA LEU A 55 12.33 -9.28 -7.06
C LEU A 55 11.89 -9.80 -8.44
N LYS A 56 12.85 -10.12 -9.31
CA LYS A 56 12.56 -10.72 -10.62
C LYS A 56 11.88 -12.07 -10.51
N GLU A 57 12.26 -12.87 -9.52
CA GLU A 57 11.64 -14.17 -9.29
C GLU A 57 10.19 -14.01 -8.81
N TRP A 58 9.93 -13.11 -7.85
CA TRP A 58 8.56 -12.80 -7.42
C TRP A 58 7.68 -12.25 -8.54
N LEU A 59 8.24 -11.39 -9.40
CA LEU A 59 7.51 -10.89 -10.56
C LEU A 59 7.17 -12.01 -11.56
N ARG A 60 8.03 -13.02 -11.71
CA ARG A 60 7.75 -14.19 -12.57
C ARG A 60 6.63 -15.07 -12.02
N GLU A 61 6.53 -15.21 -10.71
CA GLU A 61 5.42 -15.90 -10.05
C GLU A 61 4.08 -15.17 -10.26
N GLY A 62 4.14 -13.86 -10.52
CA GLY A 62 2.98 -13.00 -10.76
C GLY A 62 2.45 -12.36 -9.48
N CYS A 63 1.49 -11.45 -9.63
CA CYS A 63 0.90 -10.70 -8.53
C CYS A 63 -0.62 -10.75 -8.60
N ASP A 64 -1.28 -11.00 -7.46
CA ASP A 64 -2.75 -11.03 -7.39
C ASP A 64 -3.37 -9.62 -7.42
N SER A 65 -2.63 -8.61 -6.96
CA SER A 65 -3.09 -7.22 -6.90
C SER A 65 -1.93 -6.25 -7.10
N LEU A 66 -2.26 -5.03 -7.54
CA LEU A 66 -1.29 -3.94 -7.68
C LEU A 66 -1.75 -2.70 -6.93
N VAL A 67 -0.87 -2.19 -6.07
CA VAL A 67 -1.05 -0.90 -5.39
C VAL A 67 0.12 0.01 -5.76
N VAL A 68 -0.18 1.19 -6.29
CA VAL A 68 0.81 2.20 -6.65
C VAL A 68 0.55 3.47 -5.86
N ALA A 69 1.52 3.85 -5.03
CA ALA A 69 1.54 5.12 -4.30
C ALA A 69 2.96 5.70 -4.38
N ALA A 70 3.28 6.26 -5.54
CA ALA A 70 4.61 6.79 -5.83
C ALA A 70 4.50 8.15 -6.52
N SER A 71 5.52 9.00 -6.33
CA SER A 71 5.63 10.32 -6.96
C SER A 71 6.28 10.28 -8.35
N CYS A 72 6.49 9.09 -8.92
CA CYS A 72 7.09 8.89 -10.24
C CYS A 72 6.02 8.93 -11.35
N ASP A 73 6.45 8.75 -12.60
CA ASP A 73 5.55 8.62 -13.75
C ASP A 73 4.70 7.34 -13.64
N THR A 74 3.49 7.51 -13.12
CA THR A 74 2.52 6.43 -12.86
C THR A 74 2.12 5.68 -14.13
N LEU A 75 2.07 6.35 -15.28
CA LEU A 75 1.72 5.72 -16.56
C LEU A 75 2.77 4.69 -16.96
N ARG A 76 4.05 5.10 -16.96
CA ARG A 76 5.16 4.19 -17.27
C ARG A 76 5.23 3.02 -16.30
N LEU A 77 5.00 3.29 -15.02
CA LEU A 77 5.01 2.24 -14.00
C LEU A 77 3.89 1.22 -14.24
N LEU A 78 2.68 1.69 -14.57
CA LEU A 78 1.57 0.80 -14.92
C LEU A 78 1.87 -0.01 -16.17
N ASP A 79 2.43 0.58 -17.23
CA ASP A 79 2.77 -0.15 -18.45
C ASP A 79 3.76 -1.31 -18.18
N ILE A 80 4.71 -1.10 -17.26
CA ILE A 80 5.69 -2.12 -16.87
C ILE A 80 5.06 -3.19 -15.96
N LEU A 81 4.18 -2.80 -15.04
CA LEU A 81 3.66 -3.70 -14.00
C LEU A 81 2.39 -4.45 -14.42
N LEU A 82 1.57 -3.88 -15.31
CA LEU A 82 0.32 -4.48 -15.80
C LEU A 82 0.45 -5.92 -16.33
N PRO A 83 1.55 -6.35 -16.98
CA PRO A 83 1.72 -7.73 -17.44
C PRO A 83 1.92 -8.75 -16.33
N TYR A 84 2.38 -8.33 -15.15
CA TYR A 84 2.66 -9.23 -14.02
C TYR A 84 1.44 -9.49 -13.14
N ILE A 85 0.32 -8.80 -13.39
CA ILE A 85 -0.90 -8.93 -12.59
C ILE A 85 -1.79 -10.03 -13.16
N SER A 86 -2.23 -10.93 -12.29
CA SER A 86 -3.21 -11.97 -12.62
C SER A 86 -4.51 -11.36 -13.18
N PRO A 87 -5.16 -12.00 -14.17
CA PRO A 87 -6.49 -11.60 -14.63
C PRO A 87 -7.47 -11.48 -13.45
N SER A 88 -8.39 -10.52 -13.51
CA SER A 88 -9.29 -10.16 -12.41
C SER A 88 -8.62 -9.55 -11.17
N GLY A 89 -7.29 -9.34 -11.18
CA GLY A 89 -6.58 -8.69 -10.07
C GLY A 89 -6.99 -7.21 -9.92
N PRO A 90 -7.25 -6.73 -8.69
CA PRO A 90 -7.55 -5.33 -8.46
C PRO A 90 -6.29 -4.47 -8.60
N ILE A 91 -6.47 -3.29 -9.17
CA ILE A 91 -5.44 -2.29 -9.38
C ILE A 91 -5.88 -1.01 -8.67
N VAL A 92 -5.00 -0.48 -7.82
CA VAL A 92 -5.24 0.74 -7.06
C VAL A 92 -4.07 1.69 -7.25
N VAL A 93 -4.36 2.94 -7.58
CA VAL A 93 -3.37 3.98 -7.85
C VAL A 93 -3.73 5.22 -7.06
N TYR A 94 -2.81 5.68 -6.22
CA TYR A 94 -2.94 6.92 -5.45
C TYR A 94 -2.18 8.06 -6.13
N SER A 95 -2.76 9.26 -6.08
CA SER A 95 -2.08 10.51 -6.45
C SER A 95 -2.59 11.66 -5.58
N SER A 96 -1.72 12.66 -5.34
CA SER A 96 -2.10 13.92 -4.69
C SER A 96 -2.95 14.82 -5.59
N THR A 97 -2.84 14.66 -6.91
CA THR A 97 -3.50 15.49 -7.93
C THR A 97 -4.47 14.66 -8.76
N ILE A 98 -5.64 15.23 -9.07
CA ILE A 98 -6.67 14.56 -9.86
C ILE A 98 -6.30 14.48 -11.34
N GLU A 99 -5.52 15.45 -11.82
CA GLU A 99 -5.07 15.57 -13.21
C GLU A 99 -4.25 14.35 -13.62
N THR A 100 -3.31 13.92 -12.76
CA THR A 100 -2.49 12.72 -12.98
C THR A 100 -3.35 11.46 -13.08
N LEU A 101 -4.39 11.33 -12.23
CA LEU A 101 -5.30 10.18 -12.32
C LEU A 101 -6.23 10.25 -13.53
N ALA A 102 -6.60 11.45 -13.99
CA ALA A 102 -7.39 11.64 -15.19
C ALA A 102 -6.60 11.17 -16.44
N GLU A 103 -5.32 11.53 -16.53
CA GLU A 103 -4.41 11.05 -17.58
C GLU A 103 -4.26 9.52 -17.55
N VAL A 104 -4.01 8.96 -16.36
CA VAL A 104 -3.95 7.50 -16.15
C VAL A 104 -5.25 6.82 -16.57
N ARG A 105 -6.41 7.38 -16.20
CA ARG A 105 -7.71 6.85 -16.59
C ARG A 105 -7.88 6.82 -18.10
N ILE A 106 -7.50 7.88 -18.81
CA ILE A 106 -7.60 7.94 -20.28
C ILE A 106 -6.68 6.87 -20.90
N ALA A 107 -5.45 6.74 -20.43
CA ALA A 107 -4.51 5.73 -20.94
C ALA A 107 -5.03 4.30 -20.70
N LEU A 108 -5.57 4.02 -19.51
CA LEU A 108 -6.14 2.73 -19.17
C LEU A 108 -7.37 2.39 -20.02
N VAL A 109 -8.28 3.35 -20.25
CA VAL A 109 -9.41 3.18 -21.18
C VAL A 109 -8.91 2.86 -22.59
N ARG A 110 -7.87 3.55 -23.07
CA ARG A 110 -7.29 3.31 -24.41
C ARG A 110 -6.63 1.94 -24.52
N SER A 111 -6.04 1.42 -23.44
CA SER A 111 -5.38 0.11 -23.43
C SER A 111 -6.36 -1.06 -23.58
N GLY A 112 -7.62 -0.89 -23.17
CA GLY A 112 -8.63 -1.96 -23.16
C GLY A 112 -8.32 -3.15 -22.23
N CYS A 113 -7.25 -3.08 -21.44
CA CYS A 113 -6.77 -4.19 -20.61
C CYS A 113 -7.35 -4.20 -19.20
N VAL A 114 -8.18 -3.22 -18.84
CA VAL A 114 -8.76 -3.05 -17.50
C VAL A 114 -10.23 -2.62 -17.60
N ALA A 115 -11.01 -2.96 -16.59
CA ALA A 115 -12.42 -2.59 -16.44
C ALA A 115 -12.67 -1.90 -15.10
N ARG A 116 -13.90 -1.37 -14.94
CA ARG A 116 -14.37 -0.72 -13.70
C ARG A 116 -13.42 0.38 -13.22
N ILE A 117 -12.98 1.25 -14.13
CA ILE A 117 -12.07 2.35 -13.79
C ILE A 117 -12.86 3.46 -13.08
N GLN A 118 -12.63 3.63 -11.79
CA GLN A 118 -13.31 4.61 -10.93
C GLN A 118 -12.27 5.47 -10.21
N ILE A 119 -12.48 6.79 -10.20
CA ILE A 119 -11.68 7.74 -9.40
C ILE A 119 -12.51 8.12 -8.18
N HIS A 120 -11.91 8.02 -7.01
CA HIS A 120 -12.48 8.35 -5.71
C HIS A 120 -11.69 9.49 -5.08
N GLU A 121 -12.39 10.45 -4.50
CA GLU A 121 -11.80 11.47 -3.64
C GLU A 121 -11.85 11.02 -2.18
N THR A 122 -10.78 11.26 -1.44
CA THR A 122 -10.70 10.91 -0.02
C THR A 122 -10.89 12.14 0.84
N PHE A 123 -11.96 12.14 1.65
CA PHE A 123 -12.27 13.23 2.58
C PHE A 123 -12.14 12.75 4.03
N LEU A 124 -11.34 13.44 4.83
CA LEU A 124 -11.16 13.17 6.26
C LEU A 124 -11.31 14.49 7.03
N GLN A 125 -12.23 14.50 8.00
CA GLN A 125 -12.43 15.66 8.87
C GLN A 125 -12.41 15.21 10.33
N ASN A 126 -11.39 15.65 11.07
CA ASN A 126 -11.31 15.33 12.49
C ASN A 126 -12.33 16.15 13.28
N HIS A 127 -12.90 15.52 14.30
CA HIS A 127 -13.85 16.15 15.21
C HIS A 127 -13.23 16.29 16.60
N GLN A 128 -13.44 17.44 17.22
CA GLN A 128 -13.14 17.66 18.63
C GLN A 128 -14.32 17.18 19.46
N VAL A 129 -14.07 16.32 20.44
CA VAL A 129 -15.08 15.81 21.36
C VAL A 129 -14.73 16.25 22.77
N LEU A 130 -15.36 17.34 23.21
CA LEU A 130 -15.30 17.85 24.58
C LEU A 130 -16.72 18.14 25.06
N GLN A 131 -16.99 17.96 26.35
CA GLN A 131 -18.31 18.20 26.91
C GLN A 131 -18.78 19.64 26.62
N GLY A 132 -19.88 19.76 25.86
CA GLY A 132 -20.45 21.07 25.46
C GLY A 132 -19.66 21.84 24.40
N ARG A 133 -18.60 21.28 23.82
CA ARG A 133 -17.75 21.92 22.79
C ARG A 133 -17.36 20.94 21.68
N SER A 134 -18.33 20.18 21.19
CA SER A 134 -18.12 19.26 20.06
C SER A 134 -18.25 20.00 18.74
N HIS A 135 -17.17 20.07 17.98
CA HIS A 135 -17.16 20.70 16.66
C HIS A 135 -16.11 20.03 15.74
N PRO A 136 -16.27 20.08 14.41
CA PRO A 136 -15.19 19.73 13.50
C PRO A 136 -13.98 20.64 13.72
N LYS A 137 -12.76 20.11 13.57
CA LYS A 137 -11.57 20.94 13.59
C LYS A 137 -11.58 21.87 12.37
N MET A 138 -11.41 23.16 12.62
CA MET A 138 -11.79 24.20 11.66
C MET A 138 -10.68 24.57 10.65
N ASN A 139 -9.44 24.14 10.89
CA ASN A 139 -8.27 24.53 10.09
C ASN A 139 -7.50 23.34 9.51
N GLU A 140 -8.19 22.23 9.25
CA GLU A 140 -7.59 21.05 8.64
C GLU A 140 -7.98 20.95 7.16
N HIS A 141 -6.99 20.65 6.32
CA HIS A 141 -7.25 20.27 4.93
C HIS A 141 -7.98 18.95 4.93
N ALA A 142 -9.18 18.94 4.37
CA ALA A 142 -10.03 17.76 4.45
C ALA A 142 -9.78 16.75 3.32
N THR A 143 -9.01 17.09 2.28
CA THR A 143 -8.67 16.17 1.20
C THR A 143 -7.31 15.51 1.44
N ALA A 144 -7.26 14.18 1.36
CA ALA A 144 -6.02 13.40 1.47
C ALA A 144 -5.48 12.97 0.09
N GLY A 145 -6.11 13.44 -1.00
CA GLY A 145 -5.79 13.10 -2.38
C GLY A 145 -6.83 12.19 -3.02
N TYR A 146 -6.43 11.53 -4.10
CA TYR A 146 -7.32 10.79 -4.97
C TYR A 146 -6.84 9.36 -5.18
N ILE A 147 -7.80 8.45 -5.36
CA ILE A 147 -7.54 7.02 -5.59
C ILE A 147 -8.26 6.59 -6.85
N LEU A 148 -7.53 6.03 -7.80
CA LEU A 148 -8.08 5.31 -8.94
C LEU A 148 -8.12 3.82 -8.62
N SER A 149 -9.27 3.19 -8.86
CA SER A 149 -9.48 1.76 -8.75
C SER A 149 -9.88 1.19 -10.10
N ALA A 150 -9.36 0.01 -10.44
CA ALA A 150 -9.68 -0.72 -11.66
C ALA A 150 -9.49 -2.23 -11.45
N ILE A 151 -10.00 -3.04 -12.37
CA ILE A 151 -9.86 -4.51 -12.37
C ILE A 151 -9.15 -4.92 -13.66
N LYS A 152 -8.09 -5.73 -13.54
CA LYS A 152 -7.38 -6.29 -14.69
C LYS A 152 -8.28 -7.24 -15.48
N LEU A 153 -8.33 -7.08 -16.80
CA LEU A 153 -9.01 -8.03 -17.68
C LEU A 153 -8.03 -9.11 -18.17
N PHE A 154 -8.58 -10.24 -18.58
CA PHE A 154 -7.83 -11.26 -19.30
C PHE A 154 -7.28 -10.67 -20.59
N SER A 155 -5.97 -10.75 -20.78
CA SER A 155 -5.32 -10.39 -22.03
C SER A 155 -4.79 -11.66 -22.66
N ASP A 156 -5.23 -11.95 -23.88
CA ASP A 156 -4.83 -13.14 -24.66
C ASP A 156 -3.38 -13.05 -25.18
N HIS A 157 -2.64 -12.00 -24.80
CA HIS A 157 -1.27 -11.74 -25.23
C HIS A 157 -0.28 -12.03 -24.07
N PRO A 158 0.77 -12.85 -24.30
CA PRO A 158 1.76 -13.16 -23.26
C PRO A 158 2.56 -11.91 -22.83
N PRO A 159 3.14 -11.87 -21.62
CA PRO A 159 4.02 -10.77 -21.21
C PRO A 159 5.15 -10.60 -22.24
N ARG A 160 5.43 -9.37 -22.69
CA ARG A 160 6.57 -9.10 -23.58
C ARG A 160 7.86 -9.33 -22.79
N GLU A 161 8.74 -10.18 -23.33
CA GLU A 161 10.06 -10.56 -22.78
C GLU A 161 11.01 -9.37 -22.59
#